data_AF-A0A955FFD0-F1
#
_entry.id   AF-A0A955FFD0-F1
#
_cell.length_a   1.000
_cell.length_b   1.000
_cell.length_c   1.000
_cell.angle_alpha   90.00
_cell.angle_beta   90.00
_cell.angle_gamma   90.00
#
_symmetry.space_group_name_H-M   'P 1'
#
loop_
_entity.id
_entity.type
_entity.pdbx_description
1 polymer ?
#
loop_
_entity_poly.entity_id
_entity_poly.type
_entity_poly.pdbx_seq_one_letter_code
_entity_poly.pdbx_strand_id
1 'polypeptide(L)'
;RRPVFIHELQCEPWGPDAIWKLTKEQQDESMPPERIAKNIAWAKRIGSYPIDLWGGEWWYWRWQKKDKTVWQTVQDNVSGT
;
A
#
# COMPACT_ATOMS: atom_id res chain seq x y z
N ARG A 1 -29.80 4.05 4.00
CA ARG A 1 -28.43 4.48 3.59
C ARG A 1 -27.89 3.41 2.63
N ARG A 2 -27.20 3.77 1.54
CA ARG A 2 -26.59 2.77 0.65
C ARG A 2 -25.25 2.28 1.24
N PRO A 3 -24.87 1.00 1.06
CA PRO A 3 -23.56 0.52 1.47
C PRO A 3 -22.46 1.26 0.70
N VAL A 4 -21.35 1.56 1.37
CA VAL A 4 -20.16 2.20 0.82
C VAL A 4 -18.96 1.35 1.22
N PHE A 5 -17.99 1.26 0.32
CA PHE A 5 -16.76 0.50 0.51
C PHE A 5 -15.59 1.27 -0.12
N ILE A 6 -14.36 0.83 0.16
CA ILE A 6 -13.15 1.43 -0.39
C ILE A 6 -12.63 0.52 -1.50
N HIS A 7 -12.73 0.98 -2.75
CA HIS A 7 -12.35 0.19 -3.94
C HIS A 7 -10.84 0.21 -4.22
N GLU A 8 -10.13 1.28 -3.86
CA GLU A 8 -8.69 1.42 -4.11
C GLU A 8 -8.03 2.23 -3.00
N LEU A 9 -7.63 1.57 -1.92
CA LEU A 9 -6.79 2.19 -0.91
C LEU A 9 -5.35 2.25 -1.41
N GLN A 10 -4.85 3.45 -1.64
CA GLN A 10 -3.51 3.70 -2.15
C GLN A 10 -2.43 3.10 -1.23
N CYS A 11 -1.63 2.18 -1.76
CA CYS A 11 -0.51 1.51 -1.08
C CYS A 11 0.67 1.30 -2.05
N GLU A 12 0.84 2.15 -3.06
CA GLU A 12 2.00 2.20 -3.96
C GLU A 12 2.52 3.64 -4.14
N PRO A 13 3.78 3.83 -4.57
CA PRO A 13 4.38 5.14 -4.72
C PRO A 13 3.90 5.85 -5.98
N TRP A 14 3.78 7.17 -5.88
CA TRP A 14 3.65 8.08 -7.01
C TRP A 14 4.90 8.95 -7.13
N GLY A 15 5.24 9.36 -8.34
CA GLY A 15 6.42 10.18 -8.59
C GLY A 15 6.42 10.78 -9.99
N PRO A 16 7.50 11.49 -10.36
CA PRO A 16 7.59 12.22 -11.62
C PRO A 16 7.83 11.32 -12.86
N ASP A 17 8.10 10.03 -12.66
CA ASP A 17 8.27 9.03 -13.73
C ASP A 17 7.65 7.69 -13.29
N ALA A 18 7.65 6.71 -14.19
CA ALA A 18 7.18 5.36 -13.92
C ALA A 18 7.91 4.73 -12.73
N ILE A 19 7.17 4.03 -11.86
CA ILE A 19 7.65 3.50 -10.56
C ILE A 19 8.95 2.69 -10.70
N TRP A 20 9.08 1.87 -11.74
CA TRP A 20 10.26 1.02 -11.95
C TRP A 20 11.52 1.77 -12.39
N LYS A 21 11.41 3.05 -12.75
CA LYS A 21 12.55 3.93 -13.06
C LYS A 21 12.99 4.75 -11.85
N LEU A 22 12.14 4.87 -10.84
CA LEU A 22 12.46 5.58 -9.60
C LEU A 22 13.38 4.72 -8.74
N THR A 23 14.35 5.34 -8.06
CA THR A 23 15.13 4.65 -7.03
C THR A 23 14.22 4.26 -5.86
N LYS A 24 14.69 3.34 -5.01
CA LYS A 24 13.94 2.95 -3.80
C LYS A 24 13.63 4.17 -2.93
N GLU A 25 14.59 5.08 -2.77
CA GLU A 25 14.46 6.29 -1.98
C GLU A 25 13.37 7.20 -2.56
N GLN A 26 13.37 7.41 -3.88
CA GLN A 26 12.33 8.20 -4.57
C GLN A 26 10.94 7.55 -4.47
N GLN A 27 10.85 6.22 -4.50
CA GLN A 27 9.59 5.52 -4.25
C GLN A 27 9.11 5.74 -2.82
N ASP A 28 10.01 5.58 -1.86
CA ASP A 28 9.71 5.69 -0.44
C ASP A 28 9.41 7.15 -0.01
N GLU A 29 9.72 8.17 -0.82
CA GLU A 29 9.30 9.56 -0.56
C GLU A 29 7.76 9.69 -0.51
N SER A 30 7.05 9.07 -1.46
CA SER A 30 5.60 9.17 -1.55
C SER A 30 4.87 8.02 -0.87
N MET A 31 5.49 6.84 -0.79
CA MET A 31 4.91 5.66 -0.15
C MET A 31 5.93 4.86 0.66
N PRO A 32 6.40 5.39 1.81
CA PRO A 32 7.21 4.62 2.72
C PRO A 32 6.34 3.61 3.50
N PRO A 33 6.93 2.55 4.09
CA PRO A 33 6.19 1.52 4.83
C PRO A 33 5.23 2.07 5.89
N GLU A 34 5.64 3.09 6.66
CA GLU A 34 4.81 3.71 7.68
C GLU A 34 3.54 4.37 7.12
N ARG A 35 3.57 4.86 5.87
CA ARG A 35 2.40 5.44 5.22
C ARG A 35 1.40 4.35 4.84
N ILE A 36 1.87 3.20 4.37
CA ILE A 36 1.03 2.04 4.07
C ILE A 36 0.28 1.60 5.34
N ALA A 37 1.02 1.40 6.44
CA ALA A 37 0.43 1.02 7.73
C ALA A 37 -0.60 2.05 8.21
N LYS A 38 -0.27 3.34 8.10
CA LYS A 38 -1.18 4.43 8.44
C LYS A 38 -2.45 4.43 7.58
N ASN A 39 -2.33 4.26 6.26
CA ASN A 39 -3.47 4.23 5.34
C ASN A 39 -4.42 3.09 5.69
N ILE A 40 -3.90 1.87 5.90
CA ILE A 40 -4.70 0.70 6.27
C ILE A 40 -5.39 0.92 7.62
N ALA A 41 -4.67 1.43 8.62
CA ALA A 41 -5.24 1.72 9.94
C ALA A 41 -6.39 2.74 9.87
N TRP A 42 -6.27 3.79 9.05
CA TRP A 42 -7.35 4.76 8.86
C TRP A 42 -8.53 4.16 8.11
N ALA A 43 -8.30 3.39 7.05
CA ALA A 43 -9.36 2.73 6.31
C ALA A 43 -10.18 1.78 7.20
N LYS A 44 -9.51 0.99 8.06
CA LYS A 44 -10.17 0.15 9.07
C LYS A 44 -11.04 0.95 10.04
N ARG A 45 -10.59 2.13 10.47
CA ARG A 45 -11.35 3.04 11.37
C ARG A 45 -12.58 3.66 10.71
N ILE A 46 -12.55 3.88 9.39
CA ILE A 46 -13.71 4.37 8.63
C ILE A 46 -14.85 3.34 8.64
N GLY A 47 -14.52 2.05 8.72
CA GLY A 47 -15.52 0.99 8.85
C GLY A 47 -16.33 0.73 7.57
N SER A 48 -15.86 1.20 6.42
CA SER A 48 -16.46 0.96 5.11
C SER A 48 -15.76 -0.23 4.45
N TYR A 49 -16.42 -1.39 4.48
CA TYR A 49 -15.89 -2.65 3.97
C TYR A 49 -16.62 -3.12 2.70
N PRO A 50 -15.95 -3.86 1.80
CA PRO A 50 -14.53 -4.25 1.84
C PRO A 50 -13.56 -3.07 1.66
N ILE A 51 -12.28 -3.32 1.97
CA ILE A 51 -11.18 -2.38 1.72
C ILE A 51 -10.24 -3.08 0.73
N ASP A 52 -10.38 -2.72 -0.53
CA ASP A 52 -9.53 -3.21 -1.60
C ASP A 52 -8.26 -2.34 -1.66
N LEU A 53 -7.10 -2.98 -1.73
CA LEU A 53 -5.81 -2.30 -1.70
C LEU A 53 -5.22 -2.16 -3.10
N TRP A 54 -4.64 -1.00 -3.40
CA TRP A 54 -3.96 -0.73 -4.66
C TRP A 54 -2.43 -0.75 -4.50
N GLY A 55 -1.74 -1.56 -5.30
CA GLY A 55 -0.27 -1.64 -5.30
C GLY A 55 0.37 -3.03 -5.40
N GLY A 56 -0.44 -4.09 -5.54
CA GLY A 56 0.05 -5.48 -5.52
C GLY A 56 1.22 -5.79 -6.46
N GLU A 57 1.21 -5.22 -7.66
CA GLU A 57 2.31 -5.38 -8.64
C GLU A 57 3.62 -4.78 -8.13
N TRP A 58 3.58 -3.58 -7.55
CA TRP A 58 4.75 -2.94 -6.96
C TRP A 58 5.28 -3.69 -5.74
N TRP A 59 4.40 -4.23 -4.89
CA TRP A 59 4.82 -5.04 -3.73
C TRP A 59 5.59 -6.28 -4.18
N TYR A 60 5.06 -6.98 -5.18
CA TYR A 60 5.70 -8.16 -5.77
C TYR A 60 7.02 -7.80 -6.45
N TRP A 61 7.07 -6.68 -7.17
CA TRP A 61 8.29 -6.18 -7.78
C TRP A 61 9.39 -5.88 -6.76
N ARG A 62 9.07 -5.20 -5.64
CA ARG A 62 10.02 -4.96 -4.52
C ARG A 62 10.52 -6.28 -3.94
N TRP A 63 9.62 -7.25 -3.75
CA TRP A 63 9.95 -8.58 -3.25
C TRP A 63 10.95 -9.31 -4.17
N GLN A 64 10.74 -9.26 -5.50
CA GLN A 64 11.68 -9.82 -6.47
C GLN A 64 13.06 -9.14 -6.42
N LYS A 65 13.11 -7.84 -6.10
CA LYS A 65 14.33 -7.07 -5.86
C LYS A 65 14.96 -7.32 -4.47
N LYS A 66 14.56 -8.38 -3.78
CA LYS A 66 15.01 -8.78 -2.43
C LYS A 66 14.64 -7.80 -1.31
N ASP A 67 13.69 -6.91 -1.57
CA ASP A 67 13.11 -6.03 -0.56
C ASP A 67 11.68 -6.48 -0.21
N LYS A 68 11.54 -7.17 0.91
CA LYS A 68 10.24 -7.66 1.39
C LYS A 68 9.50 -6.64 2.26
N THR A 69 10.07 -5.47 2.51
CA THR A 69 9.57 -4.51 3.51
C THR A 69 8.13 -4.11 3.23
N VAL A 70 7.82 -3.79 1.97
CA VAL A 70 6.48 -3.37 1.54
C VAL A 70 5.47 -4.51 1.70
N TRP A 71 5.80 -5.69 1.18
CA TRP A 71 4.94 -6.88 1.31
C TRP A 71 4.65 -7.21 2.77
N GLN A 72 5.68 -7.24 3.61
CA GLN A 72 5.54 -7.54 5.04
C GLN A 72 4.68 -6.49 5.74
N THR A 73 4.86 -5.21 5.41
CA THR A 73 4.06 -4.12 5.97
C THR A 73 2.58 -4.28 5.63
N VAL A 74 2.25 -4.60 4.37
CA VAL A 74 0.87 -4.88 3.98
C VAL A 74 0.35 -6.09 4.75
N GLN A 75 1.09 -7.21 4.74
CA GLN A 75 0.71 -8.44 5.41
C GLN A 75 0.42 -8.25 6.90
N ASP A 76 1.32 -7.60 7.64
CA ASP A 76 1.18 -7.33 9.07
C ASP A 76 -0.06 -6.48 9.40
N ASN A 77 -0.43 -5.59 8.47
CA ASN A 77 -1.58 -4.69 8.67
C ASN A 77 -2.91 -5.28 8.17
N VAL A 78 -2.90 -6.36 7.39
CA VAL A 78 -4.13 -7.04 6.92
C VAL A 78 -4.40 -8.37 7.63
N SER A 79 -3.36 -9.12 8.05
CA SER A 79 -3.49 -10.45 8.66
C SER A 79 -3.99 -10.44 10.12
N GLY A 80 -4.27 -9.27 10.68
CA GLY A 80 -4.95 -9.09 11.97
C GLY A 80 -6.41 -8.68 11.80
N THR A 81 -7.28 -9.68 11.65
CA THR A 81 -8.72 -9.68 11.94
C THR A 81 -9.08 -11.06 12.47
#